data_AF-A0A1C7NRP6-F1
#
_entry.id   AF-A0A1C7NRP6-F1
#
_cell.length_a   1.000
_cell.length_b   1.000
_cell.length_c   1.000
_cell.angle_alpha   90.00
_cell.angle_beta   90.00
_cell.angle_gamma   90.00
#
_symmetry.space_group_name_H-M   'P 1'
#
loop_
_entity.id
_entity.type
_entity.pdbx_description
1 polymer ?
#
loop_
_entity_poly.entity_id
_entity_poly.type
_entity_poly.pdbx_seq_one_letter_code
_entity_poly.pdbx_strand_id
1 'polypeptide(L)'
;MMMINAAPPTTLTFKSSPEPLLSFMVHNVDDLIQCSKERKYYQHMLLPELPKFIKIVYQKCRLSPTVLVIGLIYLERLKKNLPEQAQGEYDTPYKLFLASMIVATKYIEDYKSHASSIYKIVSPLYSSKDLNEMERSFLGVLKFDLFVDISEMDRFVDQHQESLELELLSMA
;
A
#
# COMPACT_ATOMS: atom_id res chain seq x y z
N MET A 1 -4.81 -26.82 30.54
CA MET A 1 -4.71 -26.64 29.08
C MET A 1 -5.84 -25.70 28.68
N MET A 2 -5.56 -24.39 28.62
CA MET A 2 -6.56 -23.40 28.21
C MET A 2 -6.80 -23.57 26.71
N MET A 3 -8.04 -23.84 26.32
CA MET A 3 -8.45 -23.74 24.93
C MET A 3 -8.44 -22.27 24.55
N ILE A 4 -7.41 -21.85 23.82
CA ILE A 4 -7.46 -20.62 23.04
C ILE A 4 -8.51 -20.84 21.95
N ASN A 5 -9.71 -20.32 22.17
CA ASN A 5 -10.67 -20.10 21.09
C ASN A 5 -10.05 -19.07 20.14
N ALA A 6 -9.29 -19.55 19.16
CA ALA A 6 -8.91 -18.71 18.03
C ALA A 6 -10.19 -18.38 17.28
N ALA A 7 -10.52 -17.08 17.19
CA ALA A 7 -11.57 -16.64 16.29
C ALA A 7 -11.26 -17.16 14.88
N PRO A 8 -12.28 -17.58 14.10
CA PRO A 8 -12.05 -18.06 12.76
C PRO A 8 -11.29 -17.01 11.94
N PRO A 9 -10.36 -17.44 11.05
CA PRO A 9 -9.57 -16.51 10.27
C PRO A 9 -10.48 -15.67 9.38
N THR A 10 -10.55 -14.37 9.67
CA THR A 10 -11.30 -13.40 8.86
C THR A 10 -10.49 -13.09 7.61
N THR A 11 -11.08 -13.30 6.43
CA THR A 11 -10.45 -12.97 5.15
C THR A 11 -11.18 -11.81 4.50
N LEU A 12 -10.43 -10.78 4.12
CA LEU A 12 -10.96 -9.64 3.37
C LEU A 12 -10.99 -9.97 1.88
N THR A 13 -12.16 -9.85 1.25
CA THR A 13 -12.37 -10.13 -0.17
C THR A 13 -13.02 -8.95 -0.89
N PHE A 14 -12.87 -8.91 -2.20
CA PHE A 14 -13.60 -7.97 -3.05
C PHE A 14 -15.03 -8.48 -3.25
N LYS A 15 -16.04 -7.59 -3.14
CA LYS A 15 -17.42 -7.91 -3.50
C LYS A 15 -17.55 -8.12 -5.01
N SER A 16 -17.23 -7.04 -5.73
CA SER A 16 -17.24 -6.85 -7.18
C SER A 16 -15.97 -7.22 -7.92
N SER A 17 -14.99 -6.37 -7.63
CA SER A 17 -13.80 -6.10 -8.44
C SER A 17 -12.75 -5.42 -7.58
N PRO A 18 -11.45 -5.52 -7.92
CA PRO A 18 -10.42 -4.72 -7.27
C PRO A 18 -10.45 -3.24 -7.66
N GLU A 19 -11.11 -2.88 -8.76
CA GLU A 19 -11.10 -1.55 -9.37
C GLU A 19 -11.46 -0.41 -8.41
N PRO A 20 -12.52 -0.48 -7.57
CA PRO A 20 -12.84 0.58 -6.61
C PRO A 20 -11.70 0.84 -5.63
N LEU A 21 -11.14 -0.23 -5.03
CA LEU A 21 -10.00 -0.12 -4.13
C LEU A 21 -8.77 0.47 -4.83
N LEU A 22 -8.42 -0.02 -6.02
CA LEU A 22 -7.26 0.49 -6.76
C LEU A 22 -7.45 1.95 -7.15
N SER A 23 -8.67 2.36 -7.50
CA SER A 23 -9.00 3.76 -7.78
C SER A 23 -8.87 4.61 -6.52
N PHE A 24 -9.41 4.16 -5.39
CA PHE A 24 -9.26 4.83 -4.10
C PHE A 24 -7.78 4.99 -3.72
N MET A 25 -6.98 3.96 -3.95
CA MET A 25 -5.54 4.00 -3.70
C MET A 25 -4.81 5.02 -4.56
N VAL A 26 -5.14 5.12 -5.86
CA VAL A 26 -4.61 6.17 -6.74
C VAL A 26 -4.89 7.55 -6.16
N HIS A 27 -6.15 7.85 -5.83
CA HIS A 27 -6.52 9.15 -5.27
C HIS A 27 -5.79 9.41 -3.95
N ASN A 28 -5.69 8.40 -3.07
CA ASN A 28 -5.04 8.54 -1.78
C ASN A 28 -3.56 8.92 -1.90
N VAL A 29 -2.81 8.31 -2.83
CA VAL A 29 -1.38 8.65 -3.02
C VAL A 29 -1.17 9.93 -3.81
N ASP A 30 -2.07 10.29 -4.72
CA ASP A 30 -1.98 11.53 -5.52
C ASP A 30 -2.29 12.77 -4.65
N ASP A 31 -3.23 12.64 -3.71
CA ASP A 31 -3.66 13.71 -2.79
C ASP A 31 -2.91 13.69 -1.43
N LEU A 32 -1.89 12.84 -1.28
CA LEU A 32 -1.18 12.69 0.00
C LEU A 32 -0.30 13.91 0.29
N ILE A 33 0.47 14.34 -0.72
CA ILE A 33 1.35 15.52 -0.65
C ILE A 33 1.38 16.25 -1.99
N GLN A 34 1.69 17.54 -1.95
CA GLN A 34 1.89 18.33 -3.17
C GLN A 34 3.15 17.86 -3.91
N CYS A 35 2.98 17.36 -5.14
CA CYS A 35 4.08 16.89 -5.98
C CYS A 35 4.33 17.83 -7.16
N SER A 36 5.61 18.03 -7.50
CA SER A 36 5.98 18.75 -8.71
C SER A 36 5.53 18.01 -9.96
N LYS A 37 5.08 18.75 -10.98
CA LYS A 37 4.76 18.20 -12.32
C LYS A 37 6.00 18.04 -13.20
N GLU A 38 7.17 18.49 -12.74
CA GLU A 38 8.41 18.47 -13.51
C GLU A 38 9.04 17.07 -13.57
N ARG A 39 9.24 16.58 -14.79
CA ARG A 39 9.93 15.31 -15.05
C ARG A 39 11.44 15.54 -15.20
N LYS A 40 12.15 15.59 -14.07
CA LYS A 40 13.60 15.89 -14.02
C LYS A 40 14.50 14.72 -14.40
N TYR A 41 14.11 13.49 -14.08
CA TYR A 41 14.94 12.31 -14.27
C TYR A 41 14.42 11.41 -15.40
N TYR A 42 15.31 10.68 -16.06
CA TYR A 42 14.94 9.77 -17.16
C TYR A 42 13.86 8.76 -16.75
N GLN A 43 13.95 8.23 -15.53
CA GLN A 43 12.93 7.33 -14.97
C GLN A 43 11.51 7.94 -14.96
N HIS A 44 11.37 9.27 -14.81
CA HIS A 44 10.06 9.94 -14.83
C HIS A 44 9.41 9.87 -16.21
N MET A 45 10.19 9.72 -17.27
CA MET A 45 9.69 9.56 -18.64
C MET A 45 9.28 8.12 -18.96
N LEU A 46 9.79 7.15 -18.19
CA LEU A 46 9.49 5.73 -18.35
C LEU A 46 8.30 5.28 -17.51
N LEU A 47 7.90 6.05 -16.50
CA LEU A 47 6.77 5.73 -15.65
C LEU A 47 5.47 5.68 -16.46
N PRO A 48 4.71 4.57 -16.41
CA PRO A 48 3.31 4.58 -16.81
C PRO A 48 2.51 5.58 -15.98
N GLU A 49 1.31 5.93 -16.43
CA GLU A 49 0.37 6.67 -15.59
C GLU A 49 0.09 5.94 -14.28
N LEU A 50 -0.06 6.69 -13.19
CA LEU A 50 -0.19 6.16 -11.83
C LEU A 50 -1.27 5.06 -11.67
N PRO A 51 -2.50 5.19 -12.22
CA PRO A 51 -3.49 4.11 -12.17
C PRO A 51 -3.02 2.84 -12.85
N LYS A 52 -2.36 2.97 -14.00
CA LYS A 52 -1.83 1.85 -14.77
C LYS A 52 -0.65 1.20 -14.03
N PHE A 53 0.22 1.99 -13.42
CA PHE A 53 1.34 1.50 -12.62
C PHE A 53 0.86 0.69 -11.41
N ILE A 54 -0.06 1.24 -10.61
CA ILE A 54 -0.63 0.56 -9.44
C ILE A 54 -1.32 -0.75 -9.86
N LYS A 55 -2.12 -0.72 -10.94
CA LYS A 55 -2.77 -1.93 -11.48
C LYS A 55 -1.77 -2.99 -11.92
N ILE A 56 -0.67 -2.61 -12.59
CA ILE A 56 0.39 -3.54 -12.99
C ILE A 56 1.03 -4.20 -11.76
N VAL A 57 1.41 -3.42 -10.75
CA VAL A 57 2.05 -3.94 -9.53
C VAL A 57 1.10 -4.89 -8.80
N TYR A 58 -0.16 -4.48 -8.58
CA TYR A 58 -1.20 -5.32 -7.99
C TYR A 58 -1.33 -6.67 -8.70
N GLN A 59 -1.54 -6.66 -10.02
CA GLN A 59 -1.80 -7.88 -10.80
C GLN A 59 -0.57 -8.79 -10.87
N LYS A 60 0.61 -8.22 -11.14
CA LYS A 60 1.84 -9.00 -11.33
C LYS A 60 2.39 -9.55 -10.03
N CYS A 61 2.17 -8.84 -8.92
CA CYS A 61 2.62 -9.27 -7.60
C CYS A 61 1.53 -10.01 -6.82
N ARG A 62 0.30 -10.14 -7.36
CA ARG A 62 -0.83 -10.85 -6.73
C ARG A 62 -1.12 -10.37 -5.30
N LEU A 63 -1.10 -9.06 -5.10
CA LEU A 63 -1.33 -8.48 -3.77
C LEU A 63 -2.77 -8.77 -3.32
N SER A 64 -2.94 -9.15 -2.05
CA SER A 64 -4.26 -9.44 -1.48
C SER A 64 -5.00 -8.14 -1.10
N PRO A 65 -6.35 -8.17 -0.99
CA PRO A 65 -7.12 -7.04 -0.46
C PRO A 65 -6.59 -6.56 0.90
N THR A 66 -6.25 -7.49 1.79
CA THR A 66 -5.69 -7.20 3.12
C THR A 66 -4.39 -6.39 3.03
N VAL A 67 -3.45 -6.78 2.16
CA VAL A 67 -2.21 -6.03 1.95
C VAL A 67 -2.49 -4.61 1.45
N LEU A 68 -3.44 -4.47 0.53
CA LEU A 68 -3.79 -3.17 -0.03
C LEU A 68 -4.41 -2.25 1.04
N VAL A 69 -5.33 -2.77 1.86
CA VAL A 69 -5.97 -2.01 2.95
C VAL A 69 -4.96 -1.62 4.03
N ILE A 70 -4.09 -2.53 4.45
CA ILE A 70 -3.06 -2.22 5.45
C ILE A 70 -2.08 -1.17 4.90
N GLY A 71 -1.73 -1.26 3.62
CA GLY A 71 -0.94 -0.21 2.98
C GLY A 71 -1.64 1.15 2.91
N LEU A 72 -2.98 1.20 2.76
CA LEU A 72 -3.75 2.45 2.86
C LEU A 72 -3.75 3.01 4.28
N ILE A 73 -3.92 2.16 5.30
CA ILE A 73 -3.80 2.56 6.71
C ILE A 73 -2.41 3.17 6.97
N TYR A 74 -1.35 2.55 6.44
CA TYR A 74 0.00 3.10 6.52
C TYR A 74 0.17 4.44 5.80
N LEU A 75 -0.51 4.66 4.68
CA LEU A 75 -0.52 5.96 3.99
C LEU A 75 -1.27 7.04 4.81
N GLU A 76 -2.35 6.68 5.52
CA GLU A 76 -2.99 7.61 6.46
C GLU A 76 -2.07 7.96 7.65
N ARG A 77 -1.36 6.97 8.20
CA ARG A 77 -0.35 7.18 9.26
C ARG A 77 0.80 8.05 8.75
N LEU A 78 1.25 7.84 7.51
CA LEU A 78 2.25 8.68 6.86
C LEU A 78 1.77 10.12 6.81
N LYS A 79 0.57 10.38 6.26
CA LYS A 79 0.01 11.72 6.12
C LYS A 79 -0.09 12.46 7.47
N LYS A 80 -0.46 11.76 8.54
CA LYS A 80 -0.54 12.32 9.91
C LYS A 80 0.83 12.68 10.50
N ASN A 81 1.91 12.01 10.08
CA ASN A 81 3.27 12.22 10.60
C ASN A 81 4.13 13.11 9.70
N LEU A 82 3.67 13.46 8.50
CA LEU A 82 4.37 14.38 7.61
C LEU A 82 4.22 15.82 8.09
N PRO A 83 5.26 16.67 7.90
CA PRO A 83 5.11 18.11 8.06
C PRO A 83 4.03 18.67 7.13
N GLU A 84 3.28 19.68 7.56
CA GLU A 84 2.22 20.31 6.76
C GLU A 84 2.68 20.80 5.38
N GLN A 85 3.97 21.11 5.25
CA GLN A 85 4.57 21.68 4.05
C GLN A 85 5.44 20.67 3.29
N ALA A 86 5.23 19.38 3.55
CA ALA A 86 5.89 18.32 2.81
C ALA A 86 5.53 18.40 1.32
N GLN A 87 6.56 18.40 0.47
CA GLN A 87 6.43 18.40 -0.97
C GLN A 87 7.23 17.24 -1.56
N GLY A 88 6.74 16.72 -2.69
CA GLY A 88 7.33 15.62 -3.41
C GLY A 88 7.80 16.00 -4.81
N GLU A 89 8.67 15.17 -5.36
CA GLU A 89 8.96 15.14 -6.79
C GLU A 89 7.84 14.42 -7.56
N TYR A 90 7.89 14.49 -8.89
CA TYR A 90 6.91 13.89 -9.80
C TYR A 90 6.58 12.43 -9.49
N ASP A 91 7.58 11.62 -9.13
CA ASP A 91 7.40 10.19 -8.91
C ASP A 91 7.10 9.83 -7.45
N THR A 92 6.89 10.80 -6.58
CA THR A 92 6.65 10.54 -5.15
C THR A 92 5.40 9.70 -4.90
N PRO A 93 4.25 9.90 -5.56
CA PRO A 93 3.08 9.03 -5.37
C PRO A 93 3.37 7.56 -5.67
N TYR A 94 4.21 7.28 -6.67
CA TYR A 94 4.66 5.94 -7.03
C TYR A 94 5.53 5.34 -5.92
N LYS A 95 6.49 6.13 -5.41
CA LYS A 95 7.37 5.74 -4.29
C LYS A 95 6.59 5.46 -3.01
N LEU A 96 5.59 6.28 -2.70
CA LEU A 96 4.73 6.12 -1.52
C LEU A 96 3.90 4.83 -1.61
N PHE A 97 3.30 4.57 -2.77
CA PHE A 97 2.60 3.31 -3.03
C PHE A 97 3.54 2.10 -2.89
N LEU A 98 4.73 2.14 -3.50
CA LEU A 98 5.68 1.02 -3.41
C LEU A 98 6.14 0.77 -1.97
N ALA A 99 6.50 1.83 -1.25
CA ALA A 99 6.95 1.72 0.13
C ALA A 99 5.85 1.12 1.02
N SER A 100 4.61 1.60 0.91
CA SER A 100 3.50 1.08 1.72
C SER A 100 3.20 -0.39 1.41
N MET A 101 3.22 -0.80 0.14
CA MET A 101 3.00 -2.20 -0.25
C MET A 101 4.16 -3.12 0.18
N ILE A 102 5.41 -2.68 0.04
CA ILE A 102 6.57 -3.45 0.49
C ILE A 102 6.53 -3.67 2.00
N VAL A 103 6.24 -2.62 2.77
CA VAL A 103 6.14 -2.72 4.23
C VAL A 103 4.96 -3.60 4.64
N ALA A 104 3.78 -3.41 4.04
CA ALA A 104 2.60 -4.23 4.34
C ALA A 104 2.83 -5.71 4.02
N THR A 105 3.36 -6.05 2.84
CA THR A 105 3.66 -7.45 2.49
C THR A 105 4.67 -8.07 3.45
N LYS A 106 5.77 -7.37 3.79
CA LYS A 106 6.77 -7.90 4.74
C LYS A 106 6.26 -8.06 6.16
N TYR A 107 5.27 -7.28 6.57
CA TYR A 107 4.71 -7.34 7.92
C TYR A 107 3.63 -8.41 8.06
N ILE A 108 2.81 -8.61 7.02
CA ILE A 108 1.62 -9.47 7.08
C ILE A 108 1.89 -10.88 6.57
N GLU A 109 2.84 -11.05 5.66
CA GLU A 109 3.09 -12.34 5.01
C GLU A 109 4.33 -13.02 5.60
N ASP A 110 4.17 -14.28 6.02
CA ASP A 110 5.26 -15.09 6.54
C ASP A 110 6.33 -15.42 5.47
N TYR A 111 5.96 -15.34 4.19
CA TYR A 111 6.83 -15.64 3.06
C TYR A 111 7.18 -14.38 2.27
N LYS A 112 8.48 -14.15 2.02
CA LYS A 112 9.01 -12.96 1.31
C LYS A 112 8.65 -12.89 -0.19
N SER A 113 7.75 -13.72 -0.70
CA SER A 113 7.52 -13.92 -2.13
C SER A 113 6.95 -12.68 -2.81
N HIS A 114 6.00 -11.96 -2.21
CA HIS A 114 5.39 -10.80 -2.87
C HIS A 114 6.26 -9.57 -2.81
N ALA A 115 6.93 -9.29 -1.67
CA ALA A 115 7.95 -8.25 -1.60
C ALA A 115 9.05 -8.47 -2.66
N SER A 116 9.55 -9.70 -2.82
CA SER A 116 10.50 -10.02 -3.90
C SER A 116 9.92 -9.79 -5.29
N SER A 117 8.63 -10.08 -5.49
CA SER A 117 7.94 -9.86 -6.77
C SER A 117 7.81 -8.38 -7.10
N ILE A 118 7.50 -7.53 -6.12
CA ILE A 118 7.50 -6.06 -6.29
C ILE A 118 8.88 -5.61 -6.76
N TYR A 119 9.96 -6.00 -6.05
CA TYR A 119 11.33 -5.62 -6.40
C TYR A 119 11.69 -6.02 -7.83
N LYS A 120 11.27 -7.21 -8.29
CA LYS A 120 11.53 -7.68 -9.65
C LYS A 120 10.73 -6.92 -10.70
N ILE A 121 9.45 -6.65 -10.45
CA ILE A 121 8.58 -5.98 -11.44
C ILE A 121 8.97 -4.52 -11.66
N VAL A 122 9.44 -3.84 -10.61
CA VAL A 122 9.79 -2.42 -10.69
C VAL A 122 11.29 -2.18 -10.92
N SER A 123 12.11 -3.21 -11.00
CA SER A 123 13.56 -3.08 -11.21
C SER A 123 13.98 -2.27 -12.45
N PRO A 124 13.21 -2.21 -13.56
CA PRO A 124 13.54 -1.31 -14.68
C PRO A 124 13.38 0.18 -14.36
N LEU A 125 12.67 0.52 -13.28
CA LEU A 125 12.36 1.89 -12.87
C LEU A 125 13.13 2.30 -11.61
N TYR A 126 13.27 1.37 -10.67
CA TYR A 126 13.90 1.60 -9.37
C TYR A 126 14.82 0.44 -9.00
N SER A 127 16.05 0.74 -8.61
CA SER A 127 16.99 -0.26 -8.15
C SER A 127 16.58 -0.81 -6.78
N SER A 128 17.11 -1.97 -6.39
CA SER A 128 16.89 -2.49 -5.04
C SER A 128 17.40 -1.55 -3.95
N LYS A 129 18.42 -0.74 -4.25
CA LYS A 129 18.90 0.29 -3.32
C LYS A 129 17.84 1.37 -3.12
N ASP A 130 17.26 1.87 -4.21
CA ASP A 130 16.20 2.90 -4.16
C ASP A 130 14.99 2.38 -3.37
N LEU A 131 14.53 1.15 -3.66
CA LEU A 131 13.40 0.55 -2.93
C LEU A 131 13.67 0.38 -1.43
N ASN A 132 14.90 -0.01 -1.07
CA ASN A 132 15.28 -0.11 0.34
C ASN A 132 15.34 1.26 1.03
N GLU A 133 15.72 2.32 0.30
CA GLU A 133 15.71 3.69 0.82
C GLU A 133 14.29 4.24 0.97
N MET A 134 13.40 3.94 0.01
CA MET A 134 11.97 4.24 0.11
C MET A 134 11.36 3.58 1.35
N GLU A 135 11.60 2.27 1.54
CA GLU A 135 11.13 1.52 2.70
C GLU A 135 11.65 2.13 4.02
N ARG A 136 12.97 2.36 4.12
CA ARG A 136 13.56 2.94 5.33
C ARG A 136 13.00 4.32 5.66
N SER A 137 12.84 5.17 4.65
CA SER A 137 12.30 6.52 4.84
C SER A 137 10.84 6.46 5.30
N PHE A 138 10.04 5.61 4.67
CA PHE A 138 8.64 5.39 5.04
C PHE A 138 8.49 4.89 6.47
N LEU A 139 9.26 3.85 6.85
CA LEU A 139 9.30 3.34 8.23
C LEU A 139 9.72 4.39 9.25
N GLY A 140 10.68 5.25 8.88
CA GLY A 140 11.13 6.36 9.72
C GLY A 140 10.01 7.34 10.02
N VAL A 141 9.21 7.71 9.02
CA VAL A 141 8.05 8.61 9.21
C VAL A 141 6.96 7.94 10.04
N LEU A 142 6.70 6.65 9.81
CA LEU A 142 5.74 5.87 10.60
C LEU A 142 6.22 5.60 12.03
N LYS A 143 7.50 5.85 12.35
CA LYS A 143 8.13 5.50 13.63
C LYS A 143 7.93 4.01 13.98
N PHE A 144 7.91 3.16 12.95
CA PHE A 144 7.63 1.72 13.06
C PHE A 144 6.27 1.35 13.68
N ASP A 145 5.31 2.28 13.69
CA ASP A 145 3.92 1.98 14.03
C ASP A 145 3.26 1.19 12.90
N LEU A 146 3.47 -0.14 12.93
CA LEU A 146 3.02 -1.10 11.91
C LEU A 146 1.92 -2.04 12.40
N PHE A 147 1.67 -2.09 13.70
CA PHE A 147 0.63 -2.98 14.20
C PHE A 147 -0.74 -2.48 13.74
N VAL A 148 -1.49 -3.34 13.06
CA VAL A 148 -2.88 -3.12 12.64
C VAL A 148 -3.66 -4.33 13.11
N ASP A 149 -4.58 -4.11 14.04
CA ASP A 149 -5.49 -5.16 14.49
C ASP A 149 -6.73 -5.27 13.58
N ILE A 150 -7.49 -6.35 13.77
CA ILE A 150 -8.71 -6.61 13.01
C ILE A 150 -9.72 -5.47 13.18
N SER A 151 -9.85 -4.93 14.39
CA SER A 151 -10.80 -3.86 14.67
C SER A 151 -10.44 -2.55 13.96
N GLU A 152 -9.15 -2.24 13.81
CA GLU A 152 -8.68 -1.09 13.03
C GLU A 152 -8.93 -1.28 11.54
N MET A 153 -8.65 -2.48 11.02
CA MET A 153 -8.95 -2.82 9.63
C MET A 153 -10.45 -2.71 9.35
N ASP A 154 -11.30 -3.28 10.22
CA ASP A 154 -12.76 -3.22 10.11
C ASP A 154 -13.25 -1.77 10.13
N ARG A 155 -12.78 -0.95 11.09
CA ARG A 155 -13.10 0.48 11.14
C ARG A 155 -12.72 1.22 9.87
N PHE A 156 -11.54 0.93 9.31
CA PHE A 156 -11.09 1.55 8.07
C PHE A 156 -12.01 1.16 6.90
N VAL A 157 -12.35 -0.13 6.77
CA VAL A 157 -13.24 -0.62 5.71
C VAL A 157 -14.64 -0.01 5.84
N ASP A 158 -15.20 0.04 7.05
CA ASP A 158 -16.51 0.62 7.32
C ASP A 158 -16.54 2.13 6.99
N GLN A 159 -15.50 2.87 7.40
CA GLN A 159 -15.40 4.30 7.14
C GLN A 159 -15.36 4.62 5.63
N HIS A 160 -14.81 3.72 4.82
CA HIS A 160 -14.60 3.91 3.38
C HIS A 160 -15.46 2.96 2.52
N GLN A 161 -16.52 2.36 3.09
CA GLN A 161 -17.27 1.25 2.49
C GLN A 161 -17.83 1.60 1.09
N GLU A 162 -18.32 2.83 0.91
CA GLU A 162 -18.87 3.30 -0.37
C GLU A 162 -17.82 3.36 -1.49
N SER A 163 -16.54 3.52 -1.14
CA SER A 163 -15.45 3.65 -2.11
C SER A 163 -14.70 2.34 -2.37
N LEU A 164 -14.68 1.41 -1.40
CA LEU A 164 -13.80 0.24 -1.45
C LEU A 164 -14.44 -1.05 -1.97
N GLU A 165 -15.77 -1.21 -1.83
CA GLU A 165 -16.51 -2.43 -2.22
C GLU A 165 -15.90 -3.75 -1.68
N LEU A 166 -15.51 -3.77 -0.41
CA LEU A 166 -14.95 -4.94 0.26
C LEU A 166 -15.97 -5.64 1.17
N GLU A 167 -15.72 -6.92 1.45
CA GLU A 167 -16.45 -7.71 2.44
C GLU A 167 -15.49 -8.56 3.30
N LEU A 168 -15.87 -8.76 4.56
CA LEU A 168 -15.15 -9.62 5.51
C LEU A 168 -15.88 -10.95 5.59
N LEU A 169 -15.18 -12.03 5.21
CA LEU A 169 -15.68 -13.39 5.35
C LEU A 169 -15.12 -14.02 6.61
N SER A 170 -16.00 -14.40 7.54
CA SER A 170 -15.66 -15.32 8.62
C SER A 170 -15.70 -16.75 8.08
N MET A 171 -14.57 -17.48 8.12
CA MET A 171 -14.60 -18.91 7.83
C MET A 171 -15.32 -19.64 8.95
N ALA A 172 -16.56 -20.07 8.72
CA ALA A 172 -17.34 -20.88 9.66
C ALA A 172 -16.70 -22.26 9.93
#